data_AF-A0A6N6KVI3-F1
#
_entry.id   AF-A0A6N6KVI3-F1
#
_cell.length_a   1.000
_cell.length_b   1.000
_cell.length_c   1.000
_cell.angle_alpha   90.00
_cell.angle_beta   90.00
_cell.angle_gamma   90.00
#
_symmetry.space_group_name_H-M   'P 1'
#
loop_
_entity.id
_entity.type
_entity.pdbx_description
1 polymer ?
#
loop_
_entity_poly.entity_id
_entity_poly.type
_entity_poly.pdbx_seq_one_letter_code
_entity_poly.pdbx_strand_id
1 'polypeptide(L)'
;MNRSRTLILAFVLVLILAIAALFLREIFRESIVQPFYLFLSLLQLLYLSIPQSLQWAALIGVGILVAFRSLYIRRKRSHEEIEQPVEDRSRLQTWARWIELSQEGQYFQLHMARQLGDLTLAVIAHKEVESIEQVRERARAGKAKTPDHILKFLDLRLSRVNYRRFQQVLPRFNLGKTHSLQELGYEPIVDYLESELELDNEQ
;
A
#
# COMPACT_ATOMS: atom_id res chain seq x y z
N MET A 1 -9.71 11.04 -72.40
CA MET A 1 -10.63 11.37 -71.28
C MET A 1 -10.48 12.85 -70.97
N ASN A 2 -11.52 13.65 -71.19
CA ASN A 2 -11.39 15.11 -71.39
C ASN A 2 -11.12 15.85 -70.08
N ARG A 3 -9.93 16.47 -69.96
CA ARG A 3 -9.46 17.24 -68.78
C ARG A 3 -10.42 18.34 -68.34
N SER A 4 -11.22 18.88 -69.26
CA SER A 4 -12.26 19.87 -68.96
C SER A 4 -13.42 19.27 -68.15
N ARG A 5 -13.80 18.00 -68.39
CA ARG A 5 -14.87 17.34 -67.64
C ARG A 5 -14.45 17.01 -66.21
N THR A 6 -13.19 16.64 -66.00
CA THR A 6 -12.66 16.35 -64.66
C THR A 6 -12.55 17.62 -63.82
N LEU A 7 -12.21 18.77 -64.41
CA LEU A 7 -12.19 20.06 -63.69
C LEU A 7 -13.60 20.51 -63.28
N ILE A 8 -14.60 20.36 -64.16
CA ILE A 8 -15.99 20.69 -63.83
C ILE A 8 -16.51 19.77 -62.71
N LEU A 9 -16.25 18.47 -62.79
CA LEU A 9 -16.62 17.52 -61.73
C LEU A 9 -15.94 17.84 -60.39
N ALA A 10 -14.64 18.16 -60.40
CA ALA A 10 -13.93 18.55 -59.19
C ALA A 10 -14.50 19.85 -58.59
N PHE A 11 -14.81 20.84 -59.43
CA PHE A 11 -15.42 22.09 -58.97
C PHE A 11 -16.80 21.87 -58.35
N VAL A 12 -17.66 21.07 -58.99
CA VAL A 12 -18.97 20.71 -58.46
C VAL A 12 -18.84 19.94 -57.14
N LEU A 13 -17.90 19.01 -57.04
CA LEU A 13 -17.64 18.26 -55.82
C LEU A 13 -17.20 19.17 -54.67
N VAL A 14 -16.29 20.11 -54.92
CA VAL A 14 -15.83 21.09 -53.93
C VAL A 14 -16.99 21.99 -53.49
N LEU A 15 -17.84 22.42 -54.43
CA LEU A 15 -19.01 23.24 -54.12
C LEU A 15 -20.00 22.49 -53.22
N ILE A 16 -20.27 21.21 -53.50
CA ILE A 16 -21.12 20.36 -52.66
C ILE A 16 -20.51 20.20 -51.27
N LEU A 17 -19.19 19.96 -51.17
CA LEU A 17 -18.51 19.84 -49.89
C LEU A 17 -18.59 21.14 -49.08
N ALA A 18 -18.43 22.30 -49.72
CA ALA A 18 -18.50 23.59 -49.06
C ALA A 18 -19.91 23.86 -48.50
N ILE A 19 -20.95 23.54 -49.28
CA ILE A 19 -22.35 23.66 -48.83
C ILE A 19 -22.61 22.70 -47.67
N ALA A 20 -22.18 21.44 -47.77
CA ALA A 20 -22.31 20.45 -46.70
C ALA A 20 -21.60 20.91 -45.41
N ALA A 21 -20.42 21.51 -45.52
CA ALA A 21 -19.68 22.04 -44.37
C ALA A 21 -20.40 23.20 -43.68
N LEU A 22 -21.06 24.08 -44.44
CA LEU A 22 -21.88 25.17 -43.88
C LEU A 22 -23.09 24.63 -43.11
N PHE A 23 -23.81 23.65 -43.68
CA PHE A 23 -24.91 22.98 -42.98
C PHE A 23 -24.44 22.26 -41.72
N LEU A 24 -23.30 21.56 -41.80
CA LEU A 24 -22.74 20.87 -40.65
C LEU A 24 -22.36 21.86 -39.54
N ARG A 25 -21.78 23.01 -39.88
CA ARG A 25 -21.49 24.08 -38.91
C ARG A 25 -22.75 24.56 -38.19
N GLU A 26 -23.86 24.73 -38.91
CA GLU A 26 -25.12 25.16 -38.33
C GLU A 26 -25.69 24.10 -37.38
N ILE A 27 -25.67 22.83 -37.80
CA ILE A 27 -26.09 21.69 -36.99
C ILE A 27 -25.23 21.59 -35.72
N PHE A 28 -23.91 21.74 -35.82
CA PHE A 28 -23.03 21.74 -34.66
C PHE A 28 -23.29 22.92 -33.72
N ARG A 29 -23.62 24.10 -34.26
CA ARG A 29 -23.96 25.27 -33.44
C ARG A 29 -25.26 25.04 -32.66
N GLU A 30 -26.31 24.57 -33.32
CA GLU A 30 -27.61 24.35 -32.69
C GLU A 30 -27.62 23.09 -31.79
N SER A 31 -26.95 22.02 -32.21
CA SER A 31 -26.94 20.74 -31.47
C SER A 31 -25.96 20.70 -30.32
N ILE A 32 -24.90 21.52 -30.33
CA ILE A 32 -23.85 21.48 -29.29
C ILE A 32 -23.77 22.81 -28.54
N VAL A 33 -23.60 23.94 -29.24
CA VAL A 33 -23.33 25.22 -28.57
C VAL A 33 -24.54 25.69 -27.77
N GLN A 34 -25.74 25.60 -28.34
CA GLN A 34 -26.97 26.01 -27.66
C GLN A 34 -27.30 25.17 -26.42
N PRO A 35 -27.33 23.81 -26.46
CA PRO A 35 -27.56 23.03 -25.25
C PRO A 35 -26.44 23.16 -24.24
N PHE A 36 -25.20 23.38 -24.67
CA PHE A 36 -24.09 23.64 -23.76
C PHE A 36 -24.26 24.96 -22.99
N TYR A 37 -24.72 26.02 -23.65
CA TYR A 37 -25.04 27.28 -23.00
C TYR A 37 -26.19 27.13 -21.99
N LEU A 38 -27.24 26.39 -22.36
CA LEU A 38 -28.34 26.06 -21.45
C LEU A 38 -27.83 25.27 -20.23
N PHE A 39 -26.96 24.28 -20.45
CA PHE A 39 -26.37 23.49 -19.38
C PHE A 39 -25.55 24.36 -18.43
N LEU A 40 -24.69 25.25 -18.97
CA LEU A 40 -23.90 26.17 -18.17
C LEU A 40 -24.77 27.13 -17.35
N SER A 41 -25.81 27.68 -17.97
CA SER A 41 -26.79 28.56 -17.31
C SER A 41 -27.50 27.84 -16.18
N LEU A 42 -27.90 26.58 -16.40
CA LEU A 42 -28.53 25.74 -15.38
C LEU A 42 -27.56 25.46 -14.21
N LEU A 43 -26.29 25.22 -14.52
CA LEU A 43 -25.22 25.06 -13.52
C LEU A 43 -24.98 26.34 -12.72
N GLN A 44 -24.97 27.49 -13.38
CA GLN A 44 -24.85 28.80 -12.74
C GLN A 44 -26.05 29.09 -11.84
N LEU A 45 -27.26 28.75 -12.30
CA LEU A 45 -28.48 28.90 -11.51
C LEU A 45 -28.46 28.00 -10.26
N LEU A 46 -28.02 26.75 -10.42
CA LEU A 46 -27.77 25.84 -9.30
C LEU A 46 -26.75 26.42 -8.33
N TYR A 47 -25.66 26.99 -8.82
CA TYR A 47 -24.63 27.60 -7.99
C TYR A 47 -25.14 28.83 -7.22
N LEU A 48 -25.92 29.71 -7.87
CA LEU A 48 -26.56 30.86 -7.19
C LEU A 48 -27.65 30.43 -6.21
N SER A 49 -28.32 29.31 -6.47
CA SER A 49 -29.37 28.76 -5.60
C SER A 49 -28.79 28.17 -4.32
N ILE A 50 -27.51 27.79 -4.31
CA ILE A 50 -26.82 27.35 -3.09
C ILE A 50 -26.58 28.59 -2.22
N PRO A 51 -27.24 28.71 -1.05
CA PRO A 51 -27.01 29.84 -0.18
C PRO A 51 -25.57 29.80 0.31
N GLN A 52 -24.94 30.97 0.46
CA GLN A 52 -23.55 31.10 0.90
C GLN A 52 -23.29 30.35 2.22
N SER A 53 -24.31 30.26 3.09
CA SER A 53 -24.28 29.48 4.31
C SER A 53 -24.05 27.97 4.07
N LEU A 54 -24.59 27.39 3.00
CA LEU A 54 -24.36 25.98 2.65
C LEU A 54 -22.91 25.74 2.21
N GLN A 55 -22.33 26.68 1.47
CA GLN A 55 -20.92 26.59 1.04
C GLN A 55 -19.99 26.63 2.26
N TRP A 56 -20.24 27.56 3.18
CA TRP A 56 -19.52 27.61 4.46
C TRP A 56 -19.76 26.37 5.30
N ALA A 57 -20.99 25.88 5.39
CA ALA A 57 -21.31 24.66 6.13
C ALA A 57 -20.58 23.43 5.54
N ALA A 58 -20.48 23.32 4.21
CA ALA A 58 -19.72 22.27 3.56
C ALA A 58 -18.22 22.39 3.85
N LEU A 59 -17.65 23.59 3.75
CA LEU A 59 -16.25 23.86 4.04
C LEU A 59 -15.92 23.56 5.51
N ILE A 60 -16.73 24.05 6.43
CA ILE A 60 -16.62 23.76 7.87
C ILE A 60 -16.80 22.26 8.11
N GLY A 61 -17.77 21.61 7.46
CA GLY A 61 -18.00 20.17 7.58
C GLY A 61 -16.79 19.34 7.14
N VAL A 62 -16.16 19.69 6.02
CA VAL A 62 -14.90 19.08 5.57
C VAL A 62 -13.78 19.37 6.56
N GLY A 63 -13.65 20.61 7.03
CA GLY A 63 -12.66 21.00 8.03
C GLY A 63 -12.81 20.20 9.33
N ILE A 64 -14.04 20.02 9.81
CA ILE A 64 -14.40 19.21 10.97
C ILE A 64 -14.05 17.74 10.70
N LEU A 65 -14.40 17.18 9.54
CA LEU A 65 -14.04 15.81 9.17
C LEU A 65 -12.52 15.60 9.16
N VAL A 66 -11.77 16.54 8.60
CA VAL A 66 -10.30 16.52 8.59
C VAL A 66 -9.75 16.66 10.01
N ALA A 67 -10.30 17.56 10.82
CA ALA A 67 -9.90 17.75 12.21
C ALA A 67 -10.17 16.50 13.06
N PHE A 68 -11.36 15.89 12.94
CA PHE A 68 -11.67 14.63 13.59
C PHE A 68 -10.74 13.52 13.11
N ARG A 69 -10.56 13.35 11.80
CA ARG A 69 -9.65 12.35 11.26
C ARG A 69 -8.21 12.57 11.74
N SER A 70 -7.77 13.82 11.80
CA SER A 70 -6.46 14.21 12.33
C SER A 70 -6.34 13.89 13.82
N LEU A 71 -7.36 14.20 14.62
CA LEU A 71 -7.43 13.87 16.05
C LEU A 71 -7.49 12.36 16.28
N TYR A 72 -8.22 11.59 15.47
CA TYR A 72 -8.26 10.13 15.57
C TYR A 72 -6.93 9.50 15.17
N ILE A 73 -6.28 10.00 14.11
CA ILE A 73 -4.93 9.57 13.71
C ILE A 73 -3.92 9.94 14.80
N ARG A 74 -4.02 11.14 15.38
CA ARG A 74 -3.16 11.59 16.47
C ARG A 74 -3.44 10.87 17.77
N ARG A 75 -4.69 10.50 18.08
CA ARG A 75 -5.05 9.68 19.26
C ARG A 75 -4.56 8.25 19.11
N LYS A 76 -4.60 7.69 17.90
CA LYS A 76 -4.01 6.38 17.60
C LYS A 76 -2.49 6.38 17.71
N ARG A 77 -1.82 7.47 17.28
CA ARG A 77 -0.37 7.68 17.51
C ARG A 77 -0.02 8.06 18.96
N SER A 78 -0.88 8.78 19.66
CA SER A 78 -0.66 9.21 21.04
C SER A 78 -0.89 8.09 22.05
N HIS A 79 -1.63 7.04 21.69
CA HIS A 79 -1.59 5.77 22.45
C HIS A 79 -0.32 4.95 22.18
N GLU A 80 0.48 5.28 21.15
CA GLU A 80 1.81 4.71 20.92
C GLU A 80 2.93 5.54 21.55
N GLU A 81 2.62 6.73 22.07
CA GLU A 81 3.55 7.57 22.82
C GLU A 81 3.06 7.65 24.27
N ILE A 82 2.98 6.47 24.92
CA ILE A 82 3.07 6.46 26.37
C ILE A 82 4.53 6.79 26.67
N GLU A 83 4.82 8.07 26.88
CA GLU A 83 5.91 8.49 27.76
C GLU A 83 5.59 7.89 29.14
N GLN A 84 5.87 6.59 29.30
CA GLN A 84 5.99 6.02 30.64
C GLN A 84 7.31 6.56 31.19
N PRO A 85 7.35 6.94 32.47
CA PRO A 85 8.59 7.30 33.12
C PRO A 85 9.60 6.20 32.81
N VAL A 86 10.79 6.61 32.34
CA VAL A 86 11.94 5.75 32.14
C VAL A 86 12.36 5.25 33.51
N GLU A 87 11.64 4.24 33.98
CA GLU A 87 11.96 3.48 35.15
C GLU A 87 12.52 2.18 34.60
N ASP A 88 13.85 2.10 34.57
CA ASP A 88 14.73 1.01 34.12
C ASP A 88 14.01 -0.32 33.82
N ARG A 89 13.26 -0.38 32.72
CA ARG A 89 12.72 -1.65 32.24
C ARG A 89 13.86 -2.35 31.53
N SER A 90 14.40 -3.35 32.21
CA SER A 90 15.40 -4.24 31.65
C SER A 90 14.94 -4.71 30.27
N ARG A 91 15.87 -4.83 29.31
CA ARG A 91 15.56 -5.21 27.93
C ARG A 91 14.62 -6.43 27.89
N LEU A 92 14.81 -7.38 28.79
CA LEU A 92 13.96 -8.57 29.01
C LEU A 92 12.47 -8.26 29.23
N GLN A 93 12.10 -7.24 30.03
CA GLN A 93 10.69 -6.89 30.25
C GLN A 93 10.03 -6.34 28.99
N THR A 94 10.79 -5.62 28.17
CA THR A 94 10.30 -5.14 26.87
C THR A 94 10.03 -6.33 25.94
N TRP A 95 10.96 -7.29 25.85
CA TRP A 95 10.75 -8.51 25.06
C TRP A 95 9.57 -9.35 25.56
N ALA A 96 9.43 -9.54 26.88
CA ALA A 96 8.30 -10.25 27.47
C ALA A 96 6.95 -9.62 27.08
N ARG A 97 6.87 -8.29 27.11
CA ARG A 97 5.66 -7.58 26.67
C ARG A 97 5.39 -7.75 25.18
N TRP A 98 6.41 -7.73 24.32
CA TRP A 98 6.22 -7.97 22.90
C TRP A 98 5.78 -9.41 22.60
N ILE A 99 6.22 -10.38 23.40
CA ILE A 99 5.75 -11.79 23.32
C ILE A 99 4.27 -11.86 23.70
N GLU A 100 3.86 -11.18 24.76
CA GLU A 100 2.46 -11.11 25.18
C GLU A 100 1.58 -10.44 24.10
N LEU A 101 1.99 -9.29 23.59
CA LEU A 101 1.32 -8.58 22.49
C LEU A 101 1.27 -9.37 21.18
N SER A 102 2.25 -10.27 20.94
CA SER A 102 2.25 -11.15 19.76
C SER A 102 1.07 -12.12 19.76
N GLN A 103 0.48 -12.42 20.91
CA GLN A 103 -0.69 -13.28 21.01
C GLN A 103 -1.99 -12.53 20.66
N GLU A 104 -1.99 -11.20 20.72
CA GLU A 104 -3.20 -10.38 20.54
C GLU A 104 -3.51 -10.03 19.08
N GLY A 105 -2.56 -10.19 18.15
CA GLY A 105 -2.84 -9.87 16.74
C GLY A 105 -1.77 -10.23 15.72
N GLN A 106 -2.23 -10.55 14.50
CA GLN A 106 -1.40 -10.95 13.36
C GLN A 106 -0.29 -9.94 13.01
N TYR A 107 -0.52 -8.64 13.28
CA TYR A 107 0.48 -7.60 13.09
C TYR A 107 1.69 -7.76 14.02
N PHE A 108 1.43 -8.03 15.30
CA PHE A 108 2.47 -8.21 16.32
C PHE A 108 3.24 -9.53 16.13
N GLN A 109 2.56 -10.60 15.69
CA GLN A 109 3.20 -11.86 15.29
C GLN A 109 4.23 -11.65 14.17
N LEU A 110 3.88 -10.84 13.18
CA LEU A 110 4.77 -10.53 12.06
C LEU A 110 5.95 -9.65 12.50
N HIS A 111 5.72 -8.72 13.42
CA HIS A 111 6.79 -7.89 13.97
C HIS A 111 7.79 -8.73 14.78
N MET A 112 7.29 -9.63 15.62
CA MET A 112 8.09 -10.56 16.40
C MET A 112 8.91 -11.48 15.49
N ALA A 113 8.29 -12.07 14.47
CA ALA A 113 8.98 -12.92 13.50
C ALA A 113 10.10 -12.16 12.75
N ARG A 114 9.92 -10.85 12.48
CA ARG A 114 10.96 -10.02 11.87
C ARG A 114 12.13 -9.77 12.81
N GLN A 115 11.87 -9.41 14.07
CA GLN A 115 12.91 -9.19 15.06
C GLN A 115 13.70 -10.46 15.32
N LEU A 116 13.02 -11.61 15.47
CA LEU A 116 13.67 -12.89 15.68
C LEU A 116 14.51 -13.28 14.45
N GLY A 117 13.99 -13.10 13.24
CA GLY A 117 14.76 -13.37 12.02
C GLY A 117 15.91 -12.40 11.76
N ASP A 118 15.88 -11.17 12.29
CA ASP A 118 17.05 -10.27 12.26
C ASP A 118 18.12 -10.71 13.24
N LEU A 119 17.72 -11.17 14.43
CA LEU A 119 18.63 -11.74 15.41
C LEU A 119 19.31 -13.00 14.86
N THR A 120 18.55 -13.91 14.24
CA THR A 120 19.11 -15.12 13.61
C THR A 120 20.12 -14.79 12.52
N LEU A 121 19.84 -13.80 11.65
CA LEU A 121 20.79 -13.38 10.63
C LEU A 121 22.05 -12.73 11.23
N ALA A 122 21.89 -11.95 12.31
CA ALA A 122 23.02 -11.34 13.00
C ALA A 122 23.94 -12.38 13.65
N VAL A 123 23.37 -13.42 14.26
CA VAL A 123 24.13 -14.53 14.86
C VAL A 123 24.89 -15.32 13.78
N ILE A 124 24.23 -15.66 12.66
CA ILE A 124 24.89 -16.36 11.55
C ILE A 124 26.01 -15.50 10.94
N ALA A 125 25.76 -14.22 10.74
CA ALA A 125 26.77 -13.28 10.23
C ALA A 125 27.97 -13.14 11.17
N HIS A 126 27.73 -13.14 12.48
CA HIS A 126 28.80 -13.09 13.48
C HIS A 126 29.66 -14.36 13.44
N LYS A 127 29.03 -15.54 13.40
CA LYS A 127 29.71 -16.84 13.37
C LYS A 127 30.50 -17.06 12.07
N GLU A 128 29.98 -16.61 10.94
CA GLU A 128 30.65 -16.77 9.64
C GLU A 128 31.68 -15.64 9.35
N VAL A 129 31.82 -14.63 10.23
CA VAL A 129 32.65 -13.42 10.02
C VAL A 129 32.33 -12.74 8.69
N GLU A 130 31.04 -12.67 8.38
CA GLU A 130 30.53 -12.13 7.12
C GLU A 130 29.53 -11.00 7.34
N SER A 131 29.25 -10.22 6.31
CA SER A 131 28.24 -9.18 6.43
C SER A 131 26.83 -9.77 6.42
N ILE A 132 25.93 -9.14 7.18
CA ILE A 132 24.52 -9.53 7.29
C ILE A 132 23.86 -9.57 5.89
N GLU A 133 24.27 -8.69 4.98
CA GLU A 133 23.84 -8.63 3.59
C GLU A 133 24.23 -9.88 2.81
N GLN A 134 25.47 -10.37 2.98
CA GLN A 134 25.97 -11.57 2.29
C GLN A 134 25.26 -12.84 2.79
N VAL A 135 25.07 -12.95 4.11
CA VAL A 135 24.30 -14.05 4.71
C VAL A 135 22.84 -14.03 4.25
N ARG A 136 22.24 -12.84 4.15
CA ARG A 136 20.86 -12.67 3.66
C ARG A 136 20.71 -13.12 2.20
N GLU A 137 21.67 -12.77 1.33
CA GLU A 137 21.66 -13.20 -0.07
C GLU A 137 21.86 -14.72 -0.19
N ARG A 138 22.73 -15.30 0.64
CA ARG A 138 22.97 -16.75 0.67
C ARG A 138 21.76 -17.53 1.19
N ALA A 139 21.08 -17.01 2.21
CA ALA A 139 19.83 -17.58 2.73
C ALA A 139 18.72 -17.56 1.67
N ARG A 140 18.59 -16.47 0.88
CA ARG A 140 17.66 -16.42 -0.28
C ARG A 140 18.03 -17.41 -1.38
N ALA A 141 19.31 -17.67 -1.56
CA ALA A 141 19.81 -18.63 -2.55
C ALA A 141 19.69 -20.10 -2.08
N GLY A 142 19.22 -20.35 -0.85
CA GLY A 142 19.13 -21.70 -0.28
C GLY A 142 20.49 -22.34 0.01
N LYS A 143 21.55 -21.54 0.16
CA LYS A 143 22.95 -22.00 0.29
C LYS A 143 23.56 -21.76 1.67
N ALA A 144 22.80 -21.30 2.65
CA ALA A 144 23.34 -21.05 3.99
C ALA A 144 23.53 -22.38 4.74
N LYS A 145 24.60 -22.48 5.54
CA LYS A 145 24.92 -23.66 6.37
C LYS A 145 24.03 -23.70 7.62
N THR A 146 22.72 -23.60 7.45
CA THR A 146 21.76 -23.46 8.54
C THR A 146 20.68 -24.55 8.38
N PRO A 147 20.17 -25.13 9.48
CA PRO A 147 19.12 -26.14 9.42
C PRO A 147 17.90 -25.76 8.57
N ASP A 148 17.35 -26.73 7.82
CA ASP A 148 16.27 -26.52 6.83
C ASP A 148 15.00 -25.86 7.39
N HIS A 149 14.71 -26.04 8.68
CA HIS A 149 13.55 -25.44 9.34
C HIS A 149 13.73 -23.92 9.55
N ILE A 150 14.96 -23.47 9.76
CA ILE A 150 15.30 -22.04 9.90
C ILE A 150 15.36 -21.38 8.53
N LEU A 151 15.84 -22.09 7.50
CA LEU A 151 15.79 -21.62 6.12
C LEU A 151 14.35 -21.37 5.66
N LYS A 152 13.41 -22.27 5.99
CA LYS A 152 11.98 -22.06 5.73
C LYS A 152 11.41 -20.85 6.46
N PHE A 153 11.80 -20.64 7.72
CA PHE A 153 11.38 -19.47 8.49
C PHE A 153 11.93 -18.15 7.88
N LEU A 154 13.20 -18.14 7.48
CA LEU A 154 13.85 -17.00 6.84
C LEU A 154 13.27 -16.73 5.44
N ASP A 155 12.91 -17.75 4.67
CA ASP A 155 12.32 -17.59 3.34
C ASP A 155 10.91 -16.95 3.40
N LEU A 156 10.09 -17.38 4.36
CA LEU A 156 8.79 -16.75 4.65
C LEU A 156 8.92 -15.28 5.04
N ARG A 157 10.03 -14.89 5.68
CA ARG A 157 10.37 -13.51 6.03
C ARG A 157 10.90 -12.70 4.84
N LEU A 158 11.78 -13.29 4.03
CA LEU A 158 12.52 -12.62 2.96
C LEU A 158 11.67 -12.44 1.69
N SER A 159 10.65 -13.27 1.53
CA SER A 159 9.56 -13.08 0.60
C SER A 159 8.82 -11.78 0.96
N ARG A 160 9.09 -10.70 0.22
CA ARG A 160 8.44 -9.38 0.39
C ARG A 160 6.94 -9.48 0.09
N VAL A 161 6.15 -10.07 0.96
CA VAL A 161 4.69 -9.98 0.88
C VAL A 161 4.30 -8.56 1.27
N ASN A 162 4.04 -7.77 0.23
CA ASN A 162 3.63 -6.38 0.32
C ASN A 162 2.20 -6.34 0.90
N TYR A 163 2.10 -6.30 2.24
CA TYR A 163 0.84 -6.36 2.99
C TYR A 163 -0.22 -5.35 2.52
N ARG A 164 0.21 -4.20 2.01
CA ARG A 164 -0.69 -3.15 1.50
C ARG A 164 -1.39 -3.52 0.21
N ARG A 165 -0.75 -4.34 -0.65
CA ARG A 165 -1.34 -4.84 -1.89
C ARG A 165 -2.22 -6.06 -1.61
N PHE A 166 -1.84 -6.92 -0.65
CA PHE A 166 -2.58 -8.14 -0.31
C PHE A 166 -3.97 -7.88 0.30
N GLN A 167 -4.16 -6.80 1.07
CA GLN A 167 -5.46 -6.45 1.64
C GLN A 167 -6.44 -5.82 0.63
N GLN A 168 -5.97 -5.29 -0.51
CA GLN A 168 -6.83 -4.60 -1.47
C GLN A 168 -7.43 -5.52 -2.54
N VAL A 169 -6.89 -6.73 -2.75
CA VAL A 169 -7.31 -7.58 -3.89
C VAL A 169 -8.33 -8.66 -3.55
N LEU A 170 -8.62 -8.96 -2.28
CA LEU A 170 -9.49 -10.09 -1.92
C LEU A 170 -10.43 -9.78 -0.74
N PRO A 171 -11.66 -9.28 -0.99
CA PRO A 171 -12.64 -9.07 0.08
C PRO A 171 -13.51 -10.30 0.37
N ARG A 172 -13.33 -11.45 -0.29
CA ARG A 172 -14.29 -12.58 -0.19
C ARG A 172 -13.75 -14.01 -0.19
N PHE A 173 -12.43 -14.23 -0.22
CA PHE A 173 -11.92 -15.58 -0.05
C PHE A 173 -11.54 -15.83 1.40
N ASN A 174 -12.36 -16.67 2.04
CA ASN A 174 -12.05 -17.44 3.22
C ASN A 174 -10.77 -18.26 2.94
N LEU A 175 -9.61 -17.62 3.08
CA LEU A 175 -8.30 -18.25 2.96
C LEU A 175 -8.11 -19.13 4.19
N GLY A 176 -8.71 -20.32 4.11
CA GLY A 176 -8.31 -21.46 4.91
C GLY A 176 -6.80 -21.62 4.85
N LYS A 177 -6.21 -21.82 6.02
CA LYS A 177 -4.86 -22.36 6.20
C LYS A 177 -3.80 -21.57 5.42
N THR A 178 -3.56 -20.33 5.83
CA THR A 178 -2.15 -19.96 5.96
C THR A 178 -1.55 -21.00 6.90
N HIS A 179 -0.63 -21.85 6.43
CA HIS A 179 0.26 -22.61 7.30
C HIS A 179 0.91 -21.59 8.20
N SER A 180 0.32 -21.44 9.38
CA SER A 180 0.47 -20.28 10.22
C SER A 180 1.87 -20.32 10.80
N LEU A 181 2.52 -19.17 10.90
CA LEU A 181 3.74 -18.98 11.70
C LEU A 181 3.58 -19.51 13.15
N GLN A 182 2.35 -19.80 13.56
CA GLN A 182 1.93 -20.47 14.78
C GLN A 182 2.20 -21.99 14.83
N GLU A 183 2.21 -22.70 13.69
CA GLU A 183 2.53 -24.15 13.61
C GLU A 183 4.03 -24.43 13.64
N LEU A 184 4.86 -23.46 13.21
CA LEU A 184 6.32 -23.58 13.28
C LEU A 184 6.86 -23.43 14.70
N GLY A 185 6.09 -22.80 15.60
CA GLY A 185 6.52 -22.49 16.97
C GLY A 185 7.71 -21.52 17.00
N TYR A 186 7.79 -20.69 18.04
CA TYR A 186 9.01 -19.91 18.28
C TYR A 186 10.08 -20.75 18.98
N GLU A 187 9.67 -21.83 19.64
CA GLU A 187 10.52 -22.76 20.41
C GLU A 187 11.70 -23.31 19.60
N PRO A 188 11.55 -23.85 18.37
CA PRO A 188 12.69 -24.44 17.65
C PRO A 188 13.75 -23.41 17.24
N ILE A 189 13.36 -22.14 17.08
CA ILE A 189 14.26 -21.05 16.71
C ILE A 189 14.99 -20.54 17.95
N VAL A 190 14.31 -20.49 19.09
CA VAL A 190 14.92 -20.13 20.37
C VAL A 190 15.92 -21.20 20.81
N ASP A 191 15.56 -22.48 20.72
CA ASP A 191 16.46 -23.61 21.03
C ASP A 191 17.72 -23.59 20.16
N TYR A 192 17.57 -23.28 18.86
CA TYR A 192 18.72 -23.12 17.97
C TYR A 192 19.61 -21.95 18.39
N LEU A 193 19.03 -20.78 18.67
CA LEU A 193 19.78 -19.61 19.11
C LEU A 193 20.49 -19.86 20.44
N GLU A 194 19.86 -20.55 21.38
CA GLU A 194 20.45 -20.94 22.66
C GLU A 194 21.64 -21.87 22.45
N SER A 195 21.47 -22.93 21.65
CA SER A 195 22.57 -23.87 21.33
C SER A 195 23.76 -23.21 20.62
N GLU A 196 23.52 -22.22 19.77
CA GLU A 196 24.57 -21.49 19.05
C GLU A 196 25.27 -20.44 19.94
N LEU A 197 24.56 -19.87 20.92
CA LEU A 197 25.12 -18.89 21.86
C LEU A 197 25.84 -19.53 23.05
N GLU A 198 25.43 -20.72 23.49
CA GLU A 198 26.13 -21.46 24.56
C GLU A 198 27.50 -21.97 24.10
N LEU A 199 27.64 -22.38 22.84
CA LEU A 199 28.90 -22.85 22.26
C LEU A 199 29.98 -21.77 22.14
N ASP A 200 29.60 -20.49 22.12
CA ASP A 200 30.51 -19.34 22.02
C ASP A 200 31.02 -18.87 23.40
N ASN A 201 30.37 -19.31 24.49
CA ASN A 201 30.74 -18.96 25.87
C ASN A 201 31.73 -19.97 26.51
N GLU A 202 32.02 -21.09 25.85
CA GLU A 202 32.97 -22.12 26.32
C GLU A 202 34.36 -22.04 25.65
N GLN A 203 34.63 -21.03 24.82
CA GLN A 203 35.96 -20.73 24.25
C GLN A 203 36.65 -19.55 24.96
#